data_AF-A0A7Y9JX58-F1
#
_entry.id   AF-A0A7Y9JX58-F1
#
_cell.length_a   1.000
_cell.length_b   1.000
_cell.length_c   1.000
_cell.angle_alpha   90.00
_cell.angle_beta   90.00
_cell.angle_gamma   90.00
#
_symmetry.space_group_name_H-M   'P 1'
#
loop_
_entity.id
_entity.type
_entity.pdbx_description
1 polymer ?
#
loop_
_entity_poly.entity_id
_entity_poly.type
_entity_poly.pdbx_seq_one_letter_code
_entity_poly.pdbx_strand_id
1 'polypeptide(L)'
;MSDVAPTPAGSAATADRSVVRRLLHDPLGAVALGFLALVVLAVTFAPLLTPHDATTAVITDALAAPGEGGHLLGADSAGRDVWARLLFGGRFSLLGALLALTVAVVVGGLSGLVAGYVGRWFDTLASGAAAVLMALPGIVVLLAARSVIGPSAWWAMAIFGVLLSASVFRLVRQTVQSVRGELYVDAARVAGLSDTRIVLRHVLRVVRAPIIIQAAFIASVAIAVQAGLEFLGLGDLTLPTWGGMLNDGFSRIYQQPLLVVWPALAISLVCLALTLVANALRDALEGTGSARRPRPAPATSAVQAAPAPGAASADERTILQVEGLRVGYAMPDGTTTEVVHGVDLTVRRGEVVGLVGESGSGKTQTAFSVLRLLPEGGAILGGRVLWKGRDLAALSAREMTAVRGAQIAYVPQEPMSNLDPSFTIGSQLVEPMRVHLGLSRVQARARALELLDRVGIRRPEQVLRAYPHEVSGGMAQRVLIAGAISCRPELLIADEPTTALDMTVQADILDLLRDLQAELDMGVLLVTHNFGVVADLCDRVAVMQDGLVVERGATRDLFVAHEHPYTTQLFDAILDPAQVREPYRPPHADARPQEVGQP
;
A
#
# COMPACT_ATOMS: atom_id res chain seq x y z
N MET A 1 -35.46 -14.18 35.26
CA MET A 1 -36.24 -14.79 34.16
C MET A 1 -36.74 -13.65 33.29
N SER A 2 -35.96 -13.35 32.26
CA SER A 2 -36.29 -12.45 31.15
C SER A 2 -35.28 -12.77 30.05
N ASP A 3 -35.82 -13.14 28.90
CA ASP A 3 -35.17 -13.89 27.83
C ASP A 3 -34.02 -13.14 27.16
N VAL A 4 -32.81 -13.71 27.25
CA VAL A 4 -31.71 -13.40 26.34
C VAL A 4 -31.89 -14.26 25.11
N ALA A 5 -32.46 -13.67 24.05
CA ALA A 5 -32.53 -14.29 22.75
C ALA A 5 -31.11 -14.56 22.22
N PRO A 6 -30.80 -15.77 21.72
CA PRO A 6 -29.49 -16.04 21.16
C PRO A 6 -29.34 -15.31 19.83
N THR A 7 -28.34 -14.43 19.73
CA THR A 7 -27.83 -13.90 18.46
C THR A 7 -27.52 -15.05 17.50
N PRO A 8 -28.00 -15.03 16.25
CA PRO A 8 -27.68 -16.09 15.30
C PRO A 8 -26.20 -16.04 14.94
N ALA A 9 -25.46 -17.04 15.40
CA ALA A 9 -24.18 -17.40 14.83
C ALA A 9 -24.43 -17.94 13.42
N GLY A 10 -24.05 -17.18 12.38
CA GLY A 10 -24.14 -17.68 11.02
C GLY A 10 -23.96 -16.63 9.93
N SER A 11 -22.71 -16.39 9.53
CA SER A 11 -22.33 -16.39 8.10
C SER A 11 -20.80 -16.38 8.00
N ALA A 12 -20.22 -17.55 8.26
CA ALA A 12 -18.94 -17.89 7.65
C ALA A 12 -19.13 -18.04 6.13
N ALA A 13 -18.13 -17.59 5.37
CA ALA A 13 -17.87 -17.86 3.95
C ALA A 13 -18.64 -17.04 2.88
N THR A 14 -18.15 -15.84 2.56
CA THR A 14 -18.32 -15.24 1.21
C THR A 14 -17.06 -14.53 0.66
N ALA A 15 -15.90 -14.61 1.32
CA ALA A 15 -14.72 -13.81 0.96
C ALA A 15 -14.00 -14.18 -0.36
N ASP A 16 -14.25 -15.35 -0.95
CA ASP A 16 -13.49 -15.81 -2.15
C ASP A 16 -14.09 -15.40 -3.50
N ARG A 17 -15.31 -14.85 -3.54
CA ARG A 17 -15.93 -14.42 -4.81
C ARG A 17 -15.44 -13.06 -5.33
N SER A 18 -14.50 -12.40 -4.64
CA SER A 18 -14.04 -11.04 -4.97
C SER A 18 -12.78 -11.00 -5.85
N VAL A 19 -11.84 -11.94 -5.70
CA VAL A 19 -10.54 -11.89 -6.40
C VAL A 19 -10.69 -12.20 -7.89
N VAL A 20 -11.42 -13.28 -8.23
CA VAL A 20 -11.68 -13.63 -9.64
C VAL A 20 -12.43 -12.51 -10.36
N ARG A 21 -13.40 -11.89 -9.69
CA ARG A 21 -14.16 -10.78 -10.27
C ARG A 21 -13.29 -9.53 -10.47
N ARG A 22 -12.36 -9.24 -9.55
CA ARG A 22 -11.39 -8.15 -9.70
C ARG A 22 -10.40 -8.41 -10.83
N LEU A 23 -9.89 -9.63 -10.94
CA LEU A 23 -9.01 -10.06 -12.02
C LEU A 23 -9.67 -9.93 -13.40
N LEU A 24 -10.95 -10.30 -13.51
CA LEU A 24 -11.73 -10.14 -14.75
C LEU A 24 -12.11 -8.68 -15.07
N HIS A 25 -12.01 -7.77 -14.08
CA HIS A 25 -12.26 -6.34 -14.29
C HIS A 25 -11.01 -5.57 -14.75
N ASP A 26 -9.81 -6.13 -14.57
CA ASP A 26 -8.59 -5.62 -15.20
C ASP A 26 -8.57 -6.07 -16.67
N PRO A 27 -8.64 -5.15 -17.66
CA PRO A 27 -8.69 -5.51 -19.07
C PRO A 27 -7.43 -6.26 -19.53
N LEU A 28 -6.25 -5.92 -19.01
CA LEU A 28 -5.01 -6.59 -19.41
C LEU A 28 -4.90 -7.97 -18.76
N GLY A 29 -5.24 -8.06 -17.47
CA GLY A 29 -5.31 -9.34 -16.74
C GLY A 29 -6.30 -10.33 -17.35
N ALA A 30 -7.51 -9.86 -17.72
CA ALA A 30 -8.54 -10.68 -18.32
C ALA A 30 -8.14 -11.19 -19.73
N VAL A 31 -7.54 -10.35 -20.56
CA VAL A 31 -7.06 -10.75 -21.89
C VAL A 31 -5.93 -11.77 -21.79
N ALA A 32 -4.95 -11.54 -20.90
CA ALA A 32 -3.85 -12.46 -20.69
C ALA A 32 -4.34 -13.83 -20.14
N LEU A 33 -5.28 -13.81 -19.19
CA LEU A 33 -5.89 -15.03 -18.65
C LEU A 33 -6.69 -15.79 -19.72
N GLY A 34 -7.48 -15.06 -20.53
CA GLY A 34 -8.23 -15.63 -21.65
C GLY A 34 -7.30 -16.27 -22.69
N PHE A 35 -6.18 -15.62 -23.00
CA PHE A 35 -5.16 -16.16 -23.90
C PHE A 35 -4.54 -17.44 -23.35
N LEU A 36 -4.11 -17.46 -22.08
CA LEU A 36 -3.56 -18.68 -21.47
C LEU A 36 -4.58 -19.81 -21.44
N ALA A 37 -5.84 -19.52 -21.09
CA ALA A 37 -6.91 -20.50 -21.12
C ALA A 37 -7.12 -21.07 -22.53
N LEU A 38 -7.11 -20.21 -23.56
CA LEU A 38 -7.21 -20.63 -24.96
C LEU A 38 -6.03 -21.53 -25.36
N VAL A 39 -4.79 -21.17 -25.00
CA VAL A 39 -3.61 -21.98 -25.29
C VAL A 39 -3.71 -23.35 -24.62
N VAL A 40 -4.06 -23.38 -23.33
CA VAL A 40 -4.24 -24.64 -22.59
C VAL A 40 -5.32 -25.50 -23.24
N LEU A 41 -6.47 -24.92 -23.59
CA LEU A 41 -7.54 -25.64 -24.28
C LEU A 41 -7.09 -26.16 -25.65
N ALA A 42 -6.42 -25.34 -26.46
CA ALA A 42 -5.94 -25.71 -27.77
C ALA A 42 -4.94 -26.88 -27.70
N VAL A 43 -4.02 -26.80 -26.75
CA VAL A 43 -3.03 -27.82 -26.49
C VAL A 43 -3.70 -29.09 -25.94
N THR A 44 -4.61 -29.01 -24.97
CA THR A 44 -5.33 -30.16 -24.39
C THR A 44 -6.26 -30.86 -25.38
N PHE A 45 -6.84 -30.13 -26.32
CA PHE A 45 -7.73 -30.67 -27.36
C PHE A 45 -7.06 -30.78 -28.74
N ALA A 46 -5.73 -30.80 -28.81
CA ALA A 46 -4.98 -30.92 -30.06
C ALA A 46 -5.50 -32.00 -31.05
N PRO A 47 -5.83 -33.25 -30.63
CA PRO A 47 -6.38 -34.27 -31.53
C PRO A 47 -7.70 -33.89 -32.20
N LEU A 48 -8.45 -32.92 -31.66
CA LEU A 48 -9.70 -32.43 -32.25
C LEU A 48 -9.48 -31.23 -33.18
N LEU A 49 -8.33 -30.56 -33.07
CA LEU A 49 -8.03 -29.30 -33.76
C LEU A 49 -7.13 -29.47 -34.98
N THR A 50 -6.57 -30.67 -35.18
CA THR A 50 -5.80 -31.00 -36.37
C THR A 50 -6.10 -32.44 -36.81
N PRO A 51 -6.28 -32.69 -38.12
CA PRO A 51 -6.40 -34.04 -38.66
C PRO A 51 -5.03 -34.74 -38.80
N HIS A 52 -3.92 -34.00 -38.69
CA HIS A 52 -2.57 -34.50 -38.87
C HIS A 52 -1.95 -34.95 -37.54
N ASP A 53 -1.21 -36.06 -37.57
CA ASP A 53 -0.36 -36.47 -36.45
C ASP A 53 0.95 -35.66 -36.42
N ALA A 54 1.39 -35.24 -35.23
CA ALA A 54 2.55 -34.36 -35.07
C ALA A 54 3.91 -35.01 -35.39
N THR A 55 3.94 -36.34 -35.52
CA THR A 55 5.17 -37.10 -35.81
C THR A 55 5.22 -37.65 -37.24
N THR A 56 4.09 -37.68 -37.94
CA THR A 56 3.98 -38.22 -39.29
C THR A 56 4.68 -37.31 -40.30
N ALA A 57 5.74 -37.84 -40.92
CA ALA A 57 6.59 -37.13 -41.87
C ALA A 57 6.25 -37.52 -43.32
N VAL A 58 5.97 -36.52 -44.16
CA VAL A 58 5.69 -36.71 -45.58
C VAL A 58 6.76 -35.98 -46.40
N ILE A 59 7.75 -36.70 -46.91
CA ILE A 59 8.96 -36.12 -47.52
C ILE A 59 8.64 -35.22 -48.73
N THR A 60 7.55 -35.48 -49.46
CA THR A 60 7.13 -34.63 -50.59
C THR A 60 6.69 -33.23 -50.16
N ASP A 61 6.28 -33.09 -48.90
CA ASP A 61 5.76 -31.85 -48.34
C ASP A 61 6.83 -31.13 -47.51
N ALA A 62 8.10 -31.58 -47.57
CA ALA A 62 9.19 -30.96 -46.85
C ALA A 62 9.33 -29.47 -47.21
N LEU A 63 9.31 -28.62 -46.18
CA LEU A 63 9.32 -27.16 -46.31
C LEU A 63 8.14 -26.57 -47.09
N ALA A 64 6.99 -27.26 -47.15
CA ALA A 64 5.78 -26.73 -47.77
C ALA A 64 5.38 -25.39 -47.16
N ALA A 65 4.99 -24.43 -47.99
CA ALA A 65 4.56 -23.12 -47.55
C ALA A 65 3.19 -23.19 -46.84
N PRO A 66 2.81 -22.17 -46.04
CA PRO A 66 1.47 -22.12 -45.45
C PRO A 66 0.36 -22.25 -46.50
N GLY A 67 -0.54 -23.22 -46.29
CA GLY A 67 -1.65 -23.54 -47.18
C GLY A 67 -1.36 -24.60 -48.24
N GLU A 68 -0.09 -24.96 -48.46
CA GLU A 68 0.30 -26.02 -49.39
C GLU A 68 0.15 -27.41 -48.75
N GLY A 69 -0.23 -28.43 -49.53
CA GLY A 69 -0.35 -29.81 -49.05
C GLY A 69 -1.42 -30.05 -47.98
N GLY A 70 -2.27 -29.07 -47.67
CA GLY A 70 -3.22 -29.13 -46.54
C GLY A 70 -2.63 -28.66 -45.21
N HIS A 71 -1.41 -28.12 -45.21
CA HIS A 71 -0.73 -27.64 -44.01
C HIS A 71 -1.06 -26.17 -43.70
N LEU A 72 -1.82 -25.92 -42.63
CA LEU A 72 -2.30 -24.57 -42.28
C LEU A 72 -1.15 -23.57 -42.08
N LEU A 73 -0.09 -23.99 -41.37
CA LEU A 73 1.09 -23.16 -41.08
C LEU A 73 2.34 -23.59 -41.87
N GLY A 74 2.17 -24.47 -42.86
CA GLY A 74 3.23 -25.12 -43.60
C GLY A 74 3.75 -26.38 -42.92
N ALA A 75 4.78 -26.99 -43.51
CA ALA A 75 5.41 -28.20 -43.01
C ALA A 75 6.90 -27.98 -42.71
N ASP A 76 7.43 -28.75 -41.76
CA ASP A 76 8.81 -28.63 -41.29
C ASP A 76 9.83 -29.27 -42.26
N SER A 77 11.12 -29.31 -41.89
CA SER A 77 12.17 -29.86 -42.77
C SER A 77 12.01 -31.36 -43.09
N ALA A 78 11.20 -32.09 -42.32
CA ALA A 78 10.85 -33.48 -42.56
C ALA A 78 9.45 -33.66 -43.18
N GLY A 79 8.76 -32.56 -43.53
CA GLY A 79 7.42 -32.59 -44.07
C GLY A 79 6.35 -32.95 -43.04
N ARG A 80 6.56 -32.58 -41.77
CA ARG A 80 5.57 -32.74 -40.70
C ARG A 80 4.79 -31.43 -40.53
N ASP A 81 3.48 -31.54 -40.30
CA ASP A 81 2.59 -30.38 -40.16
C ASP A 81 2.98 -29.47 -38.96
N VAL A 82 3.29 -28.20 -39.23
CA VAL A 82 3.75 -27.25 -38.21
C VAL A 82 2.65 -26.91 -37.20
N TRP A 83 1.39 -26.86 -37.64
CA TRP A 83 0.24 -26.58 -36.76
C TRP A 83 0.04 -27.71 -35.74
N ALA A 84 0.03 -28.97 -36.19
CA ALA A 84 -0.02 -30.14 -35.32
C ALA A 84 1.15 -30.15 -34.34
N ARG A 85 2.38 -29.92 -34.83
CA ARG A 85 3.56 -29.86 -33.97
C ARG A 85 3.48 -28.76 -32.92
N LEU A 86 2.92 -27.60 -33.25
CA LEU A 86 2.74 -26.49 -32.30
C LEU A 86 1.78 -26.86 -31.16
N LEU A 87 0.67 -27.52 -31.48
CA LEU A 87 -0.35 -27.94 -30.51
C LEU A 87 0.14 -29.10 -29.63
N PHE A 88 0.65 -30.17 -30.24
CA PHE A 88 1.16 -31.33 -29.50
C PHE A 88 2.43 -30.98 -28.72
N GLY A 89 3.32 -30.17 -29.31
CA GLY A 89 4.53 -29.71 -28.64
C GLY A 89 4.27 -28.76 -27.48
N GLY A 90 3.21 -27.96 -27.56
CA GLY A 90 2.73 -27.17 -26.43
C GLY A 90 2.39 -28.02 -25.20
N ARG A 91 1.95 -29.28 -25.37
CA ARG A 91 1.66 -30.18 -24.23
C ARG A 91 2.92 -30.45 -23.44
N PHE A 92 3.97 -30.87 -24.14
CA PHE A 92 5.24 -31.23 -23.53
C PHE A 92 5.96 -30.02 -22.94
N SER A 93 5.94 -28.88 -23.64
CA SER A 93 6.54 -27.64 -23.15
C SER A 93 5.81 -27.07 -21.92
N LEU A 94 4.48 -27.08 -21.89
CA LEU A 94 3.72 -26.57 -20.75
C LEU A 94 3.74 -27.53 -19.54
N LEU A 95 3.65 -28.85 -19.78
CA LEU A 95 3.69 -29.83 -18.69
C LEU A 95 5.09 -29.93 -18.06
N GLY A 96 6.15 -29.80 -18.85
CA GLY A 96 7.52 -29.71 -18.33
C GLY A 96 7.71 -28.48 -17.43
N ALA A 97 7.27 -27.30 -17.89
CA ALA A 97 7.29 -26.09 -17.08
C ALA A 97 6.43 -26.20 -15.80
N LEU A 98 5.25 -26.82 -15.89
CA LEU A 98 4.38 -27.07 -14.73
C LEU A 98 5.04 -28.00 -13.71
N LEU A 99 5.76 -29.03 -14.16
CA LEU A 99 6.52 -29.92 -13.28
C LEU A 99 7.62 -29.15 -12.54
N ALA A 100 8.43 -28.37 -13.25
CA ALA A 100 9.48 -27.55 -12.65
C ALA A 100 8.92 -26.57 -11.62
N LEU A 101 7.81 -25.89 -11.96
CA LEU A 101 7.10 -24.99 -11.07
C LEU A 101 6.60 -25.70 -9.80
N THR A 102 5.95 -26.85 -9.97
CA THR A 102 5.38 -27.61 -8.85
C THR A 102 6.48 -28.04 -7.88
N VAL A 103 7.58 -28.57 -8.39
CA VAL A 103 8.74 -28.97 -7.57
C VAL A 103 9.32 -27.74 -6.85
N ALA A 104 9.53 -26.62 -7.55
CA ALA A 104 10.09 -25.41 -6.97
C ALA A 104 9.23 -24.84 -5.83
N VAL A 105 7.91 -24.74 -6.04
CA VAL A 105 6.97 -24.19 -5.07
C VAL A 105 6.78 -25.12 -3.88
N VAL A 106 6.68 -26.44 -4.10
CA VAL A 106 6.51 -27.41 -3.00
C VAL A 106 7.78 -27.46 -2.15
N VAL A 107 8.94 -27.69 -2.76
CA VAL A 107 10.21 -27.82 -2.03
C VAL A 107 10.58 -26.51 -1.37
N GLY A 108 10.57 -25.40 -2.12
CA GLY A 108 10.98 -24.09 -1.63
C GLY A 108 9.96 -23.46 -0.68
N GLY A 109 8.67 -23.60 -0.96
CA GLY A 109 7.60 -23.06 -0.13
C GLY A 109 7.52 -23.73 1.24
N LEU A 110 7.55 -25.07 1.28
CA LEU A 110 7.53 -25.80 2.55
C LEU A 110 8.80 -25.55 3.37
N SER A 111 9.98 -25.63 2.75
CA SER A 111 11.25 -25.37 3.46
C SER A 111 11.35 -23.91 3.93
N GLY A 112 10.90 -22.95 3.11
CA GLY A 112 10.93 -21.52 3.47
C GLY A 112 9.99 -21.19 4.62
N LEU A 113 8.80 -21.81 4.65
CA LEU A 113 7.83 -21.63 5.71
C LEU A 113 8.36 -22.16 7.06
N VAL A 114 8.93 -23.36 7.03
CA VAL A 114 9.53 -23.99 8.23
C VAL A 114 10.73 -23.18 8.72
N ALA A 115 11.63 -22.79 7.81
CA ALA A 115 12.82 -22.00 8.17
C ALA A 115 12.47 -20.63 8.74
N GLY A 116 11.54 -19.91 8.10
CA GLY A 116 11.12 -18.58 8.57
C GLY A 116 10.37 -18.60 9.89
N TYR A 117 9.52 -19.62 10.12
CA TYR A 117 8.67 -19.67 11.32
C TYR A 117 9.37 -20.29 12.53
N VAL A 118 10.11 -21.40 12.35
CA VAL A 118 10.73 -22.13 13.47
C VAL A 118 12.08 -21.54 13.87
N GLY A 119 12.81 -20.88 12.95
CA GLY A 119 13.99 -20.04 13.25
C GLY A 119 15.10 -20.72 14.07
N ARG A 120 15.40 -22.00 13.78
CA ARG A 120 16.39 -22.85 14.45
C ARG A 120 17.47 -23.35 13.47
N TRP A 121 18.28 -24.33 13.87
CA TRP A 121 19.28 -25.05 13.05
C TRP A 121 18.83 -25.39 11.61
N PHE A 122 17.55 -25.69 11.42
CA PHE A 122 16.96 -25.94 10.10
C PHE A 122 17.11 -24.74 9.15
N ASP A 123 16.95 -23.51 9.66
CA ASP A 123 17.15 -22.30 8.88
C ASP A 123 18.58 -22.18 8.36
N THR A 124 19.57 -22.45 9.21
CA THR A 124 20.98 -22.42 8.84
C THR A 124 21.28 -23.46 7.76
N LEU A 125 20.80 -24.70 7.93
CA LEU A 125 21.01 -25.77 6.94
C LEU A 125 20.29 -25.48 5.62
N ALA A 126 19.01 -25.10 5.67
CA ALA A 126 18.22 -24.83 4.47
C ALA A 126 18.76 -23.60 3.71
N SER A 127 19.21 -22.57 4.44
CA SER A 127 19.86 -21.40 3.84
C SER A 127 21.20 -21.75 3.19
N GLY A 128 22.00 -22.63 3.81
CA GLY A 128 23.22 -23.15 3.22
C GLY A 128 22.95 -23.95 1.94
N ALA A 129 21.99 -24.87 1.98
CA ALA A 129 21.58 -25.64 0.79
C ALA A 129 21.06 -24.73 -0.33
N ALA A 130 20.24 -23.73 -0.01
CA ALA A 130 19.76 -22.75 -0.99
C ALA A 130 20.90 -21.92 -1.60
N ALA A 131 21.89 -21.52 -0.80
CA ALA A 131 23.06 -20.80 -1.30
C ALA A 131 23.89 -21.65 -2.28
N VAL A 132 24.08 -22.94 -1.99
CA VAL A 132 24.75 -23.87 -2.90
C VAL A 132 23.97 -24.02 -4.21
N LEU A 133 22.65 -24.24 -4.14
CA LEU A 133 21.82 -24.37 -5.33
C LEU A 133 21.84 -23.11 -6.21
N MET A 134 21.85 -21.92 -5.60
CA MET A 134 21.96 -20.65 -6.34
C MET A 134 23.34 -20.39 -6.94
N ALA A 135 24.39 -20.98 -6.38
CA ALA A 135 25.74 -20.87 -6.92
C ALA A 135 25.95 -21.74 -8.17
N LEU A 136 25.10 -22.76 -8.37
CA LEU A 136 25.19 -23.66 -9.52
C LEU A 136 24.60 -23.01 -10.79
N PRO A 137 25.34 -22.94 -11.90
CA PRO A 137 24.78 -22.49 -13.18
C PRO A 137 23.76 -23.51 -13.70
N GLY A 138 22.48 -23.15 -13.72
CA GLY A 138 21.39 -24.09 -13.97
C GLY A 138 21.52 -24.89 -15.28
N ILE A 139 21.88 -24.23 -16.39
CA ILE A 139 22.08 -24.89 -17.69
C ILE A 139 23.21 -25.93 -17.63
N VAL A 140 24.30 -25.63 -16.91
CA VAL A 140 25.45 -26.55 -16.78
C VAL A 140 25.05 -27.79 -15.99
N VAL A 141 24.28 -27.62 -14.91
CA VAL A 141 23.74 -28.75 -14.14
C VAL A 141 22.83 -29.62 -14.99
N LEU A 142 21.95 -29.01 -15.81
CA LEU A 142 21.04 -29.76 -16.68
C LEU A 142 21.79 -30.52 -17.78
N LEU A 143 22.84 -29.93 -18.36
CA LEU A 143 23.70 -30.59 -19.33
C LEU A 143 24.44 -31.79 -18.71
N ALA A 144 24.96 -31.63 -17.49
CA ALA A 144 25.60 -32.71 -16.74
C ALA A 144 24.58 -33.80 -16.35
N ALA A 145 23.37 -33.43 -15.94
CA ALA A 145 22.32 -34.39 -15.61
C ALA A 145 21.90 -35.22 -16.82
N ARG A 146 21.85 -34.60 -18.02
CA ARG A 146 21.54 -35.30 -19.27
C ARG A 146 22.54 -36.42 -19.57
N SER A 147 23.83 -36.25 -19.30
CA SER A 147 24.83 -37.29 -19.60
C SER A 147 24.64 -38.56 -18.75
N VAL A 148 24.01 -38.43 -17.59
CA VAL A 148 23.74 -39.53 -16.66
C VAL A 148 22.34 -40.13 -16.88
N ILE A 149 21.32 -39.28 -17.04
CA ILE A 149 19.90 -39.67 -17.05
C ILE A 149 19.37 -39.90 -18.48
N GLY A 150 20.06 -39.38 -19.50
CA GLY A 150 19.62 -39.39 -20.89
C GLY A 150 18.75 -38.18 -21.27
N PRO A 151 18.20 -38.16 -22.50
CA PRO A 151 17.50 -37.00 -23.08
C PRO A 151 16.05 -36.82 -22.57
N SER A 152 15.79 -37.05 -21.27
CA SER A 152 14.44 -36.92 -20.70
C SER A 152 14.13 -35.49 -20.26
N ALA A 153 13.21 -34.84 -20.95
CA ALA A 153 12.73 -33.49 -20.60
C ALA A 153 12.09 -33.45 -19.20
N TRP A 154 11.41 -34.53 -18.78
CA TRP A 154 10.77 -34.64 -17.47
C TRP A 154 11.78 -34.57 -16.32
N TRP A 155 12.87 -35.36 -16.42
CA TRP A 155 13.93 -35.33 -15.41
C TRP A 155 14.71 -34.02 -15.42
N ALA A 156 14.98 -33.46 -16.60
CA ALA A 156 15.58 -32.14 -16.71
C ALA A 156 14.73 -31.07 -15.98
N MET A 157 13.41 -31.07 -16.18
CA MET A 157 12.51 -30.10 -15.54
C MET A 157 12.33 -30.35 -14.04
N ALA A 158 12.32 -31.60 -13.57
CA ALA A 158 12.32 -31.89 -12.15
C ALA A 158 13.58 -31.37 -11.45
N ILE A 159 14.77 -31.60 -12.04
CA ILE A 159 16.05 -31.09 -11.52
C ILE A 159 16.06 -29.56 -11.56
N PHE A 160 15.57 -28.97 -12.65
CA PHE A 160 15.48 -27.52 -12.74
C PHE A 160 14.53 -26.92 -11.68
N GLY A 161 13.43 -27.59 -11.38
CA GLY A 161 12.53 -27.23 -10.28
C GLY A 161 13.23 -27.24 -8.91
N VAL A 162 14.10 -28.22 -8.64
CA VAL A 162 14.92 -28.24 -7.41
C VAL A 162 15.91 -27.07 -7.39
N LEU A 163 16.54 -26.73 -8.51
CA LEU A 163 17.42 -25.56 -8.57
C LEU A 163 16.66 -24.26 -8.29
N LEU A 164 15.46 -24.10 -8.86
CA LEU A 164 14.61 -22.94 -8.64
C LEU A 164 13.94 -22.90 -7.26
N SER A 165 13.89 -24.02 -6.54
CA SER A 165 13.30 -24.06 -5.19
C SER A 165 14.05 -23.16 -4.21
N ALA A 166 15.35 -22.92 -4.42
CA ALA A 166 16.14 -22.01 -3.60
C ALA A 166 15.62 -20.56 -3.66
N SER A 167 15.15 -20.10 -4.82
CA SER A 167 14.57 -18.77 -4.99
C SER A 167 13.24 -18.63 -4.25
N VAL A 168 12.38 -19.65 -4.35
CA VAL A 168 11.10 -19.70 -3.59
C VAL A 168 11.37 -19.77 -2.09
N PHE A 169 12.30 -20.62 -1.66
CA PHE A 169 12.73 -20.73 -0.27
C PHE A 169 13.10 -19.37 0.32
N ARG A 170 13.99 -18.64 -0.37
CA ARG A 170 14.48 -17.34 0.11
C ARG A 170 13.35 -16.33 0.27
N LEU A 171 12.46 -16.23 -0.73
CA LEU A 171 11.32 -15.32 -0.71
C LEU A 171 10.34 -15.64 0.43
N VAL A 172 9.95 -16.91 0.54
CA VAL A 172 9.00 -17.37 1.57
C VAL A 172 9.60 -17.18 2.95
N ARG A 173 10.86 -17.58 3.16
CA ARG A 173 11.58 -17.39 4.42
C ARG A 173 11.59 -15.92 4.85
N GLN A 174 11.98 -15.00 3.96
CA GLN A 174 12.05 -13.57 4.27
C GLN A 174 10.68 -12.99 4.63
N THR A 175 9.66 -13.33 3.86
CA THR A 175 8.28 -12.86 4.11
C THR A 175 7.76 -13.39 5.45
N VAL A 176 7.97 -14.67 5.74
CA VAL A 176 7.56 -15.29 7.00
C VAL A 176 8.29 -14.67 8.20
N GLN A 177 9.59 -14.39 8.09
CA GLN A 177 10.36 -13.73 9.13
C GLN A 177 9.83 -12.32 9.43
N SER A 178 9.46 -11.56 8.39
CA SER A 178 8.88 -10.21 8.57
C SER A 178 7.54 -10.25 9.30
N VAL A 179 6.71 -11.25 9.02
CA VAL A 179 5.38 -11.40 9.63
C VAL A 179 5.47 -11.96 11.04
N ARG A 180 6.43 -12.85 11.32
CA ARG A 180 6.55 -13.51 12.62
C ARG A 180 6.71 -12.52 13.78
N GLY A 181 7.31 -11.34 13.54
CA GLY A 181 7.52 -10.30 14.54
C GLY A 181 6.38 -9.29 14.69
N GLU A 182 5.25 -9.50 14.01
CA GLU A 182 4.10 -8.59 14.08
C GLU A 182 3.26 -8.79 15.34
N LEU A 183 2.73 -7.68 15.88
CA LEU A 183 1.96 -7.67 17.13
C LEU A 183 0.71 -8.59 17.10
N TYR A 184 0.08 -8.75 15.93
CA TYR A 184 -1.08 -9.63 15.79
C TYR A 184 -0.72 -11.13 15.86
N VAL A 185 0.51 -11.48 15.50
CA VAL A 185 1.02 -12.86 15.64
C VAL A 185 1.28 -13.18 17.10
N ASP A 186 1.85 -12.22 17.85
CA ASP A 186 2.06 -12.36 19.28
C ASP A 186 0.74 -12.38 20.06
N ALA A 187 -0.21 -11.53 19.68
CA ALA A 187 -1.57 -11.58 20.23
C ALA A 187 -2.25 -12.94 20.01
N ALA A 188 -2.07 -13.56 18.83
CA ALA A 188 -2.60 -14.90 18.56
C ALA A 188 -1.94 -16.00 19.42
N ARG A 189 -0.64 -15.90 19.71
CA ARG A 189 0.03 -16.82 20.65
C ARG A 189 -0.49 -16.66 22.06
N VAL A 190 -0.64 -15.43 22.54
CA VAL A 190 -1.18 -15.13 23.88
C VAL A 190 -2.64 -15.59 24.01
N ALA A 191 -3.42 -15.51 22.93
CA ALA A 191 -4.77 -16.07 22.85
C ALA A 191 -4.83 -17.61 22.77
N GLY A 192 -3.69 -18.31 22.83
CA GLY A 192 -3.61 -19.77 22.89
C GLY A 192 -3.74 -20.49 21.55
N LEU A 193 -3.59 -19.80 20.41
CA LEU A 193 -3.57 -20.47 19.11
C LEU A 193 -2.28 -21.28 18.94
N SER A 194 -2.41 -22.49 18.36
CA SER A 194 -1.24 -23.30 18.00
C SER A 194 -0.48 -22.69 16.82
N ASP A 195 0.84 -22.91 16.81
CA ASP A 195 1.74 -22.46 15.73
C ASP A 195 1.22 -22.85 14.33
N THR A 196 0.69 -24.06 14.17
CA THR A 196 0.11 -24.52 12.90
C THR A 196 -1.09 -23.68 12.47
N ARG A 197 -1.96 -23.29 13.41
CA ARG A 197 -3.12 -22.42 13.10
C ARG A 197 -2.68 -21.00 12.80
N ILE A 198 -1.68 -20.49 13.51
CA ILE A 198 -1.08 -19.17 13.26
C ILE A 198 -0.51 -19.12 11.83
N VAL A 199 0.27 -20.14 11.46
CA VAL A 199 0.85 -20.26 10.13
C VAL A 199 -0.23 -20.35 9.05
N LEU A 200 -1.20 -21.26 9.21
CA LEU A 200 -2.23 -21.51 8.20
C LEU A 200 -3.18 -20.31 8.00
N ARG A 201 -3.52 -19.60 9.09
CA ARG A 201 -4.56 -18.56 9.08
C ARG A 201 -4.01 -17.15 8.92
N HIS A 202 -2.84 -16.86 9.48
CA HIS A 202 -2.28 -15.51 9.51
C HIS A 202 -1.07 -15.39 8.56
N VAL A 203 -0.09 -16.30 8.66
CA VAL A 203 1.15 -16.19 7.88
C VAL A 203 0.94 -16.49 6.39
N LEU A 204 0.29 -17.61 6.04
CA LEU A 204 0.09 -17.98 4.62
C LEU A 204 -0.72 -16.96 3.82
N ARG A 205 -1.59 -16.17 4.48
CA ARG A 205 -2.36 -15.11 3.81
C ARG A 205 -1.47 -13.97 3.32
N VAL A 206 -0.38 -13.68 4.04
CA VAL A 206 0.59 -12.65 3.64
C VAL A 206 1.51 -13.19 2.55
N VAL A 207 1.94 -14.43 2.67
CA VAL A 207 2.93 -15.04 1.76
C VAL A 207 2.36 -15.39 0.37
N ARG A 208 1.03 -15.57 0.24
CA ARG A 208 0.39 -16.02 -1.02
C ARG A 208 0.67 -15.11 -2.23
N ALA A 209 0.64 -13.79 -2.06
CA ALA A 209 0.81 -12.85 -3.17
C ALA A 209 2.25 -12.88 -3.72
N PRO A 210 3.30 -12.79 -2.89
CA PRO A 210 4.67 -13.01 -3.35
C PRO A 210 4.89 -14.37 -4.02
N ILE A 211 4.34 -15.47 -3.49
CA ILE A 211 4.46 -16.81 -4.09
C ILE A 211 3.84 -16.85 -5.48
N ILE A 212 2.64 -16.27 -5.65
CA ILE A 212 1.93 -16.26 -6.94
C ILE A 212 2.75 -15.53 -8.02
N ILE A 213 3.34 -14.39 -7.67
CA ILE A 213 4.19 -13.63 -8.59
C ILE A 213 5.43 -14.47 -8.96
N GLN A 214 6.10 -15.02 -7.95
CA GLN A 214 7.29 -15.84 -8.16
C GLN A 214 6.99 -17.10 -8.99
N ALA A 215 5.80 -17.69 -8.84
CA ALA A 215 5.36 -18.84 -9.61
C ALA A 215 5.27 -18.53 -11.12
N ALA A 216 4.76 -17.37 -11.51
CA ALA A 216 4.71 -16.99 -12.92
C ALA A 216 6.09 -16.72 -13.52
N PHE A 217 7.00 -16.11 -12.75
CA PHE A 217 8.40 -15.96 -13.16
C PHE A 217 9.07 -17.32 -13.35
N ILE A 218 8.88 -18.25 -12.42
CA ILE A 218 9.42 -19.61 -12.50
C ILE A 218 8.87 -20.35 -13.70
N ALA A 219 7.56 -20.28 -13.95
CA ALA A 219 6.94 -20.91 -15.12
C ALA A 219 7.53 -20.36 -16.43
N SER A 220 7.69 -19.03 -16.54
CA SER A 220 8.25 -18.38 -17.73
C SER A 220 9.71 -18.77 -17.97
N VAL A 221 10.52 -18.77 -16.90
CA VAL A 221 11.93 -19.19 -16.96
C VAL A 221 12.04 -20.68 -17.30
N ALA A 222 11.16 -21.53 -16.76
CA ALA A 222 11.13 -22.95 -17.07
C ALA A 222 10.81 -23.22 -18.54
N ILE A 223 9.82 -22.53 -19.11
CA ILE A 223 9.51 -22.61 -20.56
C ILE A 223 10.73 -22.19 -21.38
N ALA A 224 11.36 -21.06 -21.04
CA ALA A 224 12.51 -20.54 -21.76
C ALA A 224 13.74 -21.47 -21.69
N VAL A 225 14.06 -22.01 -20.50
CA VAL A 225 15.18 -22.95 -20.32
C VAL A 225 14.90 -24.28 -20.99
N GLN A 226 13.68 -24.81 -20.88
CA GLN A 226 13.29 -26.04 -21.57
C GLN A 226 13.43 -25.88 -23.09
N ALA A 227 12.85 -24.80 -23.65
CA ALA A 227 12.96 -24.51 -25.07
C ALA A 227 14.42 -24.29 -25.50
N GLY A 228 15.24 -23.65 -24.67
CA GLY A 228 16.66 -23.46 -24.92
C GLY A 228 17.46 -24.78 -24.94
N LEU A 229 17.20 -25.70 -24.02
CA LEU A 229 17.85 -27.01 -24.00
C LEU A 229 17.48 -27.84 -25.25
N GLU A 230 16.20 -27.88 -25.58
CA GLU A 230 15.70 -28.56 -26.77
C GLU A 230 16.23 -27.89 -28.06
N PHE A 231 16.33 -26.55 -28.06
CA PHE A 231 16.95 -25.80 -29.15
C PHE A 231 18.42 -26.17 -29.36
N LEU A 232 19.15 -26.46 -28.28
CA LEU A 232 20.54 -26.94 -28.35
C LEU A 232 20.65 -28.43 -28.74
N GLY A 233 19.54 -29.10 -29.06
CA GLY A 233 19.51 -30.53 -29.36
C GLY A 233 19.73 -31.41 -28.13
N LEU A 234 19.48 -30.88 -26.94
CA LEU A 234 19.69 -31.58 -25.66
C LEU A 234 18.43 -32.34 -25.17
N GLY A 235 17.28 -32.12 -25.81
CA GLY A 235 16.03 -32.82 -25.51
C GLY A 235 15.85 -34.15 -26.27
N ASP A 236 14.67 -34.74 -26.11
CA ASP A 236 14.21 -35.86 -26.92
C ASP A 236 13.74 -35.34 -28.29
N LEU A 237 14.48 -35.70 -29.35
CA LEU A 237 14.21 -35.24 -30.72
C LEU A 237 13.01 -35.95 -31.36
N THR A 238 12.50 -37.03 -30.75
CA THR A 238 11.35 -37.79 -31.25
C THR A 238 10.02 -37.12 -30.88
N LEU A 239 10.01 -36.32 -29.82
CA LEU A 239 8.83 -35.62 -29.36
C LEU A 239 8.70 -34.25 -30.07
N PRO A 240 7.49 -33.84 -30.45
CA PRO A 240 7.26 -32.46 -30.84
C PRO A 240 7.44 -31.59 -29.59
N THR A 241 8.29 -30.57 -29.66
CA THR A 241 8.43 -29.56 -28.61
C THR A 241 8.69 -28.20 -29.25
N TRP A 242 8.36 -27.11 -28.55
CA TRP A 242 8.57 -25.77 -29.09
C TRP A 242 10.06 -25.45 -29.30
N GLY A 243 10.95 -25.91 -28.41
CA GLY A 243 12.39 -25.70 -28.60
C GLY A 243 12.96 -26.50 -29.76
N GLY A 244 12.50 -27.73 -29.97
CA GLY A 244 12.89 -28.55 -31.11
C GLY A 244 12.42 -27.98 -32.45
N MET A 245 11.18 -27.45 -32.49
CA MET A 245 10.67 -26.71 -33.65
C MET A 245 11.50 -25.45 -33.95
N LEU A 246 11.93 -24.74 -32.90
CA LEU A 246 12.76 -23.53 -33.04
C LEU A 246 14.16 -23.87 -33.58
N ASN A 247 14.74 -25.02 -33.20
CA ASN A 247 16.00 -25.51 -33.76
C ASN A 247 15.89 -25.82 -35.25
N ASP A 248 14.83 -26.54 -35.64
CA ASP A 248 14.59 -26.90 -37.04
C ASP A 248 14.40 -25.66 -37.91
N GLY A 249 13.54 -24.75 -37.47
CA GLY A 249 13.33 -23.47 -38.15
C GLY A 249 14.61 -22.65 -38.25
N PHE A 250 15.42 -22.58 -37.19
CA PHE A 250 16.65 -21.78 -37.18
C PHE A 250 17.67 -22.33 -38.17
N SER A 251 17.81 -23.66 -38.23
CA SER A 251 18.68 -24.33 -39.20
C SER A 251 18.24 -24.10 -40.65
N ARG A 252 16.98 -23.72 -40.87
CA ARG A 252 16.36 -23.47 -42.18
C ARG A 252 15.93 -22.01 -42.39
N ILE A 253 16.46 -21.08 -41.60
CA ILE A 253 16.00 -19.68 -41.58
C ILE A 253 16.11 -18.99 -42.95
N TYR A 254 17.10 -19.37 -43.76
CA TYR A 254 17.30 -18.83 -45.11
C TYR A 254 16.41 -19.49 -46.18
N GLN A 255 15.79 -20.64 -45.88
CA GLN A 255 14.93 -21.38 -46.81
C GLN A 255 13.45 -21.09 -46.52
N GLN A 256 13.05 -21.18 -45.26
CA GLN A 256 11.67 -20.95 -44.83
C GLN A 256 11.65 -20.22 -43.49
N PRO A 257 11.75 -18.87 -43.49
CA PRO A 257 11.91 -18.07 -42.27
C PRO A 257 10.70 -18.18 -41.32
N LEU A 258 9.52 -18.50 -41.84
CA LEU A 258 8.30 -18.63 -41.04
C LEU A 258 8.34 -19.78 -40.03
N LEU A 259 9.17 -20.82 -40.25
CA LEU A 259 9.28 -21.96 -39.33
C LEU A 259 9.77 -21.56 -37.94
N VAL A 260 10.63 -20.54 -37.83
CA VAL A 260 11.11 -20.02 -36.53
C VAL A 260 10.04 -19.20 -35.83
N VAL A 261 9.22 -18.48 -36.59
CA VAL A 261 8.31 -17.45 -36.07
C VAL A 261 7.22 -18.08 -35.21
N TRP A 262 6.62 -19.20 -35.63
CA TRP A 262 5.52 -19.84 -34.90
C TRP A 262 5.88 -20.32 -33.49
N PRO A 263 6.92 -21.16 -33.28
CA PRO A 263 7.33 -21.57 -31.94
C PRO A 263 7.84 -20.38 -31.10
N ALA A 264 8.52 -19.41 -31.72
CA ALA A 264 8.98 -18.20 -31.00
C ALA A 264 7.82 -17.35 -30.47
N LEU A 265 6.78 -17.14 -31.29
CA LEU A 265 5.56 -16.44 -30.89
C LEU A 265 4.82 -17.20 -29.78
N ALA A 266 4.69 -18.53 -29.89
CA ALA A 266 4.05 -19.33 -28.84
C ALA A 266 4.77 -19.19 -27.49
N ILE A 267 6.11 -19.32 -27.47
CA ILE A 267 6.91 -19.15 -26.26
C ILE A 267 6.76 -17.73 -25.71
N SER A 268 6.94 -16.70 -26.55
CA SER A 268 6.93 -15.31 -26.11
C SER A 268 5.58 -14.84 -25.60
N LEU A 269 4.48 -15.18 -26.29
CA LEU A 269 3.13 -14.80 -25.89
C LEU A 269 2.70 -15.51 -24.61
N VAL A 270 3.07 -16.79 -24.42
CA VAL A 270 2.76 -17.51 -23.18
C VAL A 270 3.55 -16.92 -22.00
N CYS A 271 4.85 -16.66 -22.16
CA CYS A 271 5.64 -16.02 -21.11
C CYS A 271 5.13 -14.62 -20.76
N LEU A 272 4.77 -13.81 -21.77
CA LEU A 272 4.18 -12.49 -21.57
C LEU A 272 2.84 -12.59 -20.82
N ALA A 273 1.96 -13.50 -21.24
CA ALA A 273 0.66 -13.69 -20.61
C ALA A 273 0.78 -14.20 -19.17
N LEU A 274 1.71 -15.11 -18.85
CA LEU A 274 2.00 -15.54 -17.48
C LEU A 274 2.42 -14.35 -16.61
N THR A 275 3.30 -13.50 -17.13
CA THR A 275 3.78 -12.29 -16.42
C THR A 275 2.65 -11.29 -16.18
N LEU A 276 1.81 -11.03 -17.18
CA LEU A 276 0.68 -10.12 -17.06
C LEU A 276 -0.39 -10.63 -16.08
N VAL A 277 -0.72 -11.92 -16.12
CA VAL A 277 -1.67 -12.52 -15.17
C VAL A 277 -1.15 -12.43 -13.73
N ALA A 278 0.15 -12.62 -13.50
CA ALA A 278 0.72 -12.48 -12.16
C ALA A 278 0.62 -11.05 -11.61
N ASN A 279 0.87 -10.03 -12.43
CA ASN A 279 0.73 -8.64 -12.00
C ASN A 279 -0.74 -8.30 -11.71
N ALA A 280 -1.66 -8.67 -12.61
CA ALA A 280 -3.08 -8.44 -12.39
C ALA A 280 -3.63 -9.18 -11.16
N LEU A 281 -3.13 -10.40 -10.90
CA LEU A 281 -3.50 -11.19 -9.74
C LEU A 281 -2.92 -10.61 -8.45
N ARG A 282 -1.69 -10.05 -8.49
CA ARG A 282 -1.11 -9.27 -7.39
C ARG A 282 -2.01 -8.10 -7.05
N ASP A 283 -2.36 -7.26 -8.02
CA ASP A 283 -3.19 -6.08 -7.80
C ASP A 283 -4.57 -6.45 -7.23
N ALA A 284 -5.17 -7.54 -7.73
CA ALA A 284 -6.43 -8.07 -7.22
C ALA A 284 -6.34 -8.57 -5.75
N LEU A 285 -5.19 -9.11 -5.35
CA LEU A 285 -4.91 -9.65 -4.01
C LEU A 285 -4.46 -8.58 -3.01
N GLU A 286 -3.69 -7.58 -3.45
CA GLU A 286 -3.20 -6.45 -2.64
C GLU A 286 -4.30 -5.40 -2.41
N GLY A 287 -5.42 -5.47 -3.14
CA GLY A 287 -6.61 -4.70 -2.80
C GLY A 287 -6.45 -3.21 -3.03
N THR A 288 -5.59 -2.80 -3.96
CA THR A 288 -5.68 -1.48 -4.61
C THR A 288 -6.92 -1.51 -5.49
N GLY A 289 -8.09 -1.42 -4.86
CA GLY A 289 -9.36 -1.30 -5.55
C GLY A 289 -9.26 -0.10 -6.47
N SER A 290 -9.20 -0.34 -7.77
CA SER A 290 -9.48 0.68 -8.78
C SER A 290 -10.74 1.40 -8.34
N ALA A 291 -10.57 2.62 -7.84
CA ALA A 291 -11.64 3.44 -7.32
C ALA A 291 -12.66 3.57 -8.44
N ARG A 292 -13.79 2.86 -8.28
CA ARG A 292 -14.92 3.01 -9.17
C ARG A 292 -15.37 4.44 -8.99
N ARG A 293 -14.96 5.30 -9.92
CA ARG A 293 -15.33 6.72 -10.01
C ARG A 293 -16.82 6.80 -9.66
N PRO A 294 -17.21 7.51 -8.59
CA PRO A 294 -18.62 7.61 -8.26
C PRO A 294 -19.32 8.16 -9.48
N ARG A 295 -20.33 7.43 -9.99
CA ARG A 295 -21.26 8.01 -10.96
C ARG A 295 -21.81 9.27 -10.29
N PRO A 296 -21.78 10.44 -10.94
CA PRO A 296 -22.49 11.60 -10.42
C PRO A 296 -23.94 11.16 -10.21
N ALA A 297 -24.41 11.22 -8.97
CA ALA A 297 -25.83 11.08 -8.72
C ALA A 297 -26.54 12.14 -9.59
N PRO A 298 -27.64 11.78 -10.27
CA PRO A 298 -28.46 12.79 -10.93
C PRO A 298 -28.83 13.82 -9.87
N ALA A 299 -28.57 15.10 -10.18
CA ALA A 299 -28.96 16.24 -9.36
C ALA A 299 -30.49 16.23 -9.21
N THR A 300 -31.00 15.50 -8.23
CA THR A 300 -32.39 15.56 -7.83
C THR A 300 -32.56 16.81 -6.99
N SER A 301 -33.06 17.83 -7.68
CA SER A 301 -33.85 18.94 -7.17
C SER A 301 -33.21 19.71 -6.02
N ALA A 302 -32.55 20.80 -6.40
CA ALA A 302 -32.45 21.98 -5.57
C ALA A 302 -33.84 22.31 -4.99
N VAL A 303 -34.07 21.92 -3.74
CA VAL A 303 -35.11 22.54 -2.93
C VAL A 303 -34.63 23.97 -2.73
N GLN A 304 -35.31 24.90 -3.41
CA GLN A 304 -35.26 26.32 -3.08
C GLN A 304 -35.69 26.46 -1.63
N ALA A 305 -34.71 26.54 -0.72
CA ALA A 305 -34.94 27.05 0.61
C ALA A 305 -35.13 28.56 0.49
N ALA A 306 -36.33 29.02 0.82
CA ALA A 306 -36.65 30.43 1.02
C ALA A 306 -35.63 31.07 2.00
N PRO A 307 -35.29 32.36 1.83
CA PRO A 307 -34.33 33.02 2.68
C PRO A 307 -34.91 33.13 4.10
N ALA A 308 -34.25 32.48 5.07
CA ALA A 308 -34.50 32.74 6.48
C ALA A 308 -34.03 34.18 6.80
N PRO A 309 -34.86 35.02 7.45
CA PRO A 309 -34.44 36.35 7.88
C PRO A 309 -33.65 36.24 9.18
N GLY A 310 -32.42 36.78 9.19
CA GLY A 310 -31.64 36.96 10.41
C GLY A 310 -30.20 36.44 10.36
N ALA A 311 -29.47 36.61 9.25
CA ALA A 311 -28.02 36.56 9.32
C ALA A 311 -27.53 37.88 9.95
N ALA A 312 -27.21 37.82 11.23
CA ALA A 312 -26.35 38.82 11.86
C ALA A 312 -25.14 39.05 10.96
N SER A 313 -24.77 40.32 10.76
CA SER A 313 -23.66 40.78 9.93
C SER A 313 -22.50 39.80 9.93
N ALA A 314 -22.25 39.13 8.80
CA ALA A 314 -21.07 38.31 8.63
C ALA A 314 -19.86 39.21 8.85
N ASP A 315 -19.19 39.02 9.98
CA ASP A 315 -17.95 39.68 10.34
C ASP A 315 -16.96 39.46 9.20
N GLU A 316 -16.54 40.55 8.53
CA GLU A 316 -15.66 40.55 7.36
C GLU A 316 -14.34 39.80 7.61
N ARG A 317 -13.98 39.58 8.88
CA ARG A 317 -12.80 38.81 9.27
C ARG A 317 -12.98 37.29 9.21
N THR A 318 -14.18 36.76 9.00
CA THR A 318 -14.40 35.30 9.01
C THR A 318 -13.90 34.65 7.72
N ILE A 319 -12.91 33.75 7.84
CA ILE A 319 -12.28 33.10 6.68
C ILE A 319 -12.75 31.65 6.48
N LEU A 320 -13.09 30.94 7.56
CA LEU A 320 -13.64 29.59 7.52
C LEU A 320 -14.93 29.52 8.34
N GLN A 321 -15.98 28.97 7.75
CA GLN A 321 -17.23 28.61 8.43
C GLN A 321 -17.59 27.17 8.09
N VAL A 322 -17.81 26.36 9.10
CA VAL A 322 -18.30 24.99 9.02
C VAL A 322 -19.68 25.02 9.64
N GLU A 323 -20.70 24.61 8.88
CA GLU A 323 -22.11 24.70 9.26
C GLU A 323 -22.76 23.31 9.18
N GLY A 324 -23.19 22.77 10.32
CA GLY A 324 -23.89 21.49 10.40
C GLY A 324 -23.14 20.33 9.74
N LEU A 325 -21.80 20.31 9.81
CA LEU A 325 -20.97 19.31 9.13
C LEU A 325 -21.28 17.90 9.63
N ARG A 326 -21.62 17.01 8.70
CA ARG A 326 -21.82 15.59 8.95
C ARG A 326 -20.86 14.77 8.13
N VAL A 327 -20.16 13.83 8.76
CA VAL A 327 -19.17 12.97 8.10
C VAL A 327 -19.49 11.53 8.42
N GLY A 328 -19.42 10.65 7.43
CA GLY A 328 -19.58 9.23 7.65
C GLY A 328 -18.76 8.37 6.71
N TYR A 329 -18.62 7.12 7.10
CA TYR A 329 -17.81 6.11 6.43
C TYR A 329 -18.67 4.96 5.93
N ALA A 330 -18.50 4.63 4.66
CA ALA A 330 -19.15 3.45 4.07
C ALA A 330 -18.54 2.16 4.63
N MET A 331 -19.38 1.29 5.16
CA MET A 331 -18.99 0.01 5.73
C MET A 331 -19.10 -1.13 4.71
N PRO A 332 -18.35 -2.24 4.88
CA PRO A 332 -18.39 -3.38 3.97
C PRO A 332 -19.77 -4.04 3.83
N ASP A 333 -20.64 -3.88 4.82
CA ASP A 333 -22.01 -4.36 4.83
C ASP A 333 -23.00 -3.45 4.07
N GLY A 334 -22.50 -2.34 3.50
CA GLY A 334 -23.29 -1.35 2.76
C GLY A 334 -23.95 -0.29 3.64
N THR A 335 -23.77 -0.33 4.96
CA THR A 335 -24.21 0.73 5.86
C THR A 335 -23.24 1.91 5.84
N THR A 336 -23.64 3.05 6.41
CA THR A 336 -22.76 4.21 6.60
C THR A 336 -22.74 4.54 8.08
N THR A 337 -21.56 4.57 8.68
CA THR A 337 -21.38 5.00 10.07
C THR A 337 -21.02 6.47 10.08
N GLU A 338 -21.94 7.31 10.57
CA GLU A 338 -21.66 8.72 10.83
C GLU A 338 -20.72 8.85 12.04
N VAL A 339 -19.68 9.68 11.90
CA VAL A 339 -18.64 9.92 12.91
C VAL A 339 -18.50 11.39 13.31
N VAL A 340 -19.15 12.28 12.57
CA VAL A 340 -19.32 13.71 12.90
C VAL A 340 -20.78 14.04 12.69
N HIS A 341 -21.45 14.60 13.70
CA HIS A 341 -22.92 14.66 13.78
C HIS A 341 -23.47 16.09 13.77
N GLY A 342 -23.06 16.91 12.82
CA GLY A 342 -23.57 18.28 12.67
C GLY A 342 -22.73 19.32 13.43
N VAL A 343 -21.43 19.38 13.13
CA VAL A 343 -20.50 20.31 13.78
C VAL A 343 -20.57 21.71 13.16
N ASP A 344 -20.62 22.73 14.03
CA ASP A 344 -20.47 24.14 13.68
C ASP A 344 -19.15 24.71 14.20
N LEU A 345 -18.33 25.27 13.31
CA LEU A 345 -17.01 25.82 13.64
C LEU A 345 -16.72 27.06 12.79
N THR A 346 -16.14 28.10 13.39
CA THR A 346 -15.80 29.35 12.69
C THR A 346 -14.37 29.76 13.02
N VAL A 347 -13.59 30.17 12.03
CA VAL A 347 -12.24 30.72 12.23
C VAL A 347 -12.14 32.08 11.52
N ARG A 348 -11.67 33.08 12.26
CA ARG A 348 -11.37 34.41 11.74
C ARG A 348 -9.90 34.55 11.35
N ARG A 349 -9.64 35.52 10.49
CA ARG A 349 -8.30 35.96 10.13
C ARG A 349 -7.58 36.51 11.37
N GLY A 350 -6.37 36.01 11.62
CA GLY A 350 -5.57 36.39 12.78
C GLY A 350 -6.09 35.82 14.11
N GLU A 351 -6.98 34.82 14.09
CA GLU A 351 -7.50 34.14 15.29
C GLU A 351 -6.95 32.70 15.36
N VAL A 352 -6.61 32.23 16.55
CA VAL A 352 -6.30 30.83 16.84
C VAL A 352 -7.50 30.16 17.49
N VAL A 353 -8.05 29.15 16.84
CA VAL A 353 -9.17 28.35 17.35
C VAL A 353 -8.69 26.94 17.65
N GLY A 354 -8.83 26.53 18.92
CA GLY A 354 -8.57 25.17 19.37
C GLY A 354 -9.77 24.25 19.14
N LEU A 355 -9.56 23.08 18.54
CA LEU A 355 -10.51 21.99 18.49
C LEU A 355 -9.98 20.86 19.38
N VAL A 356 -10.67 20.61 20.50
CA VAL A 356 -10.14 19.82 21.62
C VAL A 356 -11.05 18.64 21.95
N GLY A 357 -10.49 17.53 22.43
CA GLY A 357 -11.23 16.35 22.85
C GLY A 357 -10.38 15.09 22.81
N GLU A 358 -10.91 13.97 23.29
CA GLU A 358 -10.20 12.68 23.31
C GLU A 358 -9.92 12.12 21.91
N SER A 359 -9.01 11.15 21.84
CA SER A 359 -8.78 10.39 20.61
C SER A 359 -10.08 9.74 20.14
N GLY A 360 -10.38 9.84 18.84
CA GLY A 360 -11.63 9.33 18.27
C GLY A 360 -12.84 10.26 18.36
N SER A 361 -12.74 11.43 18.99
CA SER A 361 -13.89 12.35 19.13
C SER A 361 -14.35 13.03 17.83
N GLY A 362 -13.61 12.86 16.71
CA GLY A 362 -13.96 13.37 15.38
C GLY A 362 -13.17 14.61 14.93
N LYS A 363 -12.21 15.10 15.71
CA LYS A 363 -11.44 16.33 15.41
C LYS A 363 -10.72 16.31 14.06
N THR A 364 -9.91 15.27 13.82
CA THR A 364 -9.19 15.08 12.55
C THR A 364 -10.16 14.92 11.37
N GLN A 365 -11.33 14.33 11.58
CA GLN A 365 -12.36 14.20 10.54
C GLN A 365 -12.97 15.56 10.17
N THR A 366 -13.20 16.42 11.16
CA THR A 366 -13.60 17.82 10.94
C THR A 366 -12.52 18.58 10.16
N ALA A 367 -11.26 18.47 10.54
CA ALA A 367 -10.13 19.09 9.84
C ALA A 367 -9.97 18.59 8.38
N PHE A 368 -10.04 17.28 8.16
CA PHE A 368 -9.91 16.67 6.83
C PHE A 368 -11.12 16.95 5.93
N SER A 369 -12.29 17.19 6.50
CA SER A 369 -13.45 17.67 5.74
C SER A 369 -13.19 19.04 5.13
N VAL A 370 -12.50 19.94 5.86
CA VAL A 370 -12.08 21.24 5.31
C VAL A 370 -11.15 21.08 4.12
N LEU A 371 -10.20 20.14 4.19
CA LEU A 371 -9.24 19.89 3.11
C LEU A 371 -9.77 18.97 2.00
N ARG A 372 -10.95 18.36 2.19
CA ARG A 372 -11.46 17.25 1.36
C ARG A 372 -10.43 16.14 1.18
N LEU A 373 -9.83 15.74 2.29
CA LEU A 373 -8.84 14.68 2.41
C LEU A 373 -9.30 13.57 3.37
N LEU A 374 -10.62 13.36 3.46
CA LEU A 374 -11.16 12.24 4.24
C LEU A 374 -10.58 10.91 3.73
N PRO A 375 -10.18 9.99 4.63
CA PRO A 375 -9.75 8.64 4.30
C PRO A 375 -10.74 7.89 3.41
N GLU A 376 -10.27 6.79 2.80
CA GLU A 376 -11.10 5.97 1.92
C GLU A 376 -12.41 5.53 2.60
N GLY A 377 -13.50 5.61 1.84
CA GLY A 377 -14.86 5.34 2.34
C GLY A 377 -15.51 6.51 3.08
N GLY A 378 -14.74 7.55 3.45
CA GLY A 378 -15.25 8.75 4.11
C GLY A 378 -15.92 9.73 3.14
N ALA A 379 -17.07 10.28 3.54
CA ALA A 379 -17.78 11.30 2.79
C ALA A 379 -18.44 12.33 3.71
N ILE A 380 -18.55 13.56 3.22
CA ILE A 380 -19.40 14.59 3.83
C ILE A 380 -20.86 14.23 3.49
N LEU A 381 -21.64 13.87 4.50
CA LEU A 381 -23.04 13.46 4.38
C LEU A 381 -24.00 14.66 4.34
N GLY A 382 -23.58 15.79 4.91
CA GLY A 382 -24.39 17.00 4.99
C GLY A 382 -23.64 18.17 5.63
N GLY A 383 -24.30 19.33 5.64
CA GLY A 383 -23.69 20.59 6.07
C GLY A 383 -22.96 21.32 4.94
N ARG A 384 -22.26 22.39 5.30
CA ARG A 384 -21.45 23.22 4.39
C ARG A 384 -20.10 23.53 4.99
N VAL A 385 -19.09 23.68 4.13
CA VAL A 385 -17.75 24.13 4.53
C VAL A 385 -17.39 25.34 3.68
N LEU A 386 -17.63 26.54 4.21
CA LEU A 386 -17.45 27.80 3.51
C LEU A 386 -16.04 28.36 3.77
N TRP A 387 -15.25 28.47 2.71
CA TRP A 387 -14.01 29.23 2.69
C TRP A 387 -14.26 30.59 2.06
N LYS A 388 -14.20 31.67 2.84
CA LYS A 388 -14.52 33.04 2.40
C LYS A 388 -15.87 33.13 1.66
N GLY A 389 -16.88 32.47 2.19
CA GLY A 389 -18.23 32.38 1.61
C GLY A 389 -18.39 31.36 0.47
N ARG A 390 -17.31 30.71 0.01
CA ARG A 390 -17.35 29.70 -1.04
C ARG A 390 -17.34 28.28 -0.47
N ASP A 391 -18.35 27.48 -0.82
CA ASP A 391 -18.44 26.09 -0.34
C ASP A 391 -17.35 25.19 -0.96
N LEU A 392 -16.45 24.70 -0.12
CA LEU A 392 -15.35 23.79 -0.47
C LEU A 392 -15.85 22.43 -0.95
N ALA A 393 -16.98 21.95 -0.40
CA ALA A 393 -17.56 20.65 -0.76
C ALA A 393 -18.04 20.63 -2.22
N ALA A 394 -18.48 21.77 -2.74
CA ALA A 394 -18.98 21.93 -4.10
C ALA A 394 -17.90 22.16 -5.17
N LEU A 395 -16.63 22.34 -4.78
CA LEU A 395 -15.54 22.65 -5.73
C LEU A 395 -15.21 21.48 -6.65
N SER A 396 -14.75 21.79 -7.86
CA SER A 396 -14.08 20.80 -8.69
C SER A 396 -12.70 20.43 -8.09
N ALA A 397 -12.15 19.28 -8.49
CA ALA A 397 -10.83 18.85 -8.01
C ALA A 397 -9.72 19.87 -8.35
N ARG A 398 -9.80 20.53 -9.51
CA ARG A 398 -8.83 21.54 -9.94
C ARG A 398 -8.90 22.80 -9.07
N GLU A 399 -10.11 23.24 -8.73
CA GLU A 399 -10.31 24.39 -7.85
C GLU A 399 -9.86 24.08 -6.42
N MET A 400 -10.15 22.87 -5.92
CA MET A 400 -9.69 22.46 -4.59
C MET A 400 -8.16 22.38 -4.51
N THR A 401 -7.48 21.94 -5.58
CA THR A 401 -6.02 21.97 -5.65
C THR A 401 -5.46 23.39 -5.60
N ALA A 402 -6.16 24.41 -6.12
CA ALA A 402 -5.74 25.80 -6.01
C ALA A 402 -5.94 26.41 -4.61
N VAL A 403 -6.80 25.79 -3.78
CA VAL A 403 -7.03 26.18 -2.39
C VAL A 403 -6.00 25.53 -1.47
N ARG A 404 -5.78 24.21 -1.60
CA ARG A 404 -4.83 23.45 -0.78
C ARG A 404 -3.40 23.90 -1.03
N GLY A 405 -2.62 24.01 0.04
CA GLY A 405 -1.20 24.39 -0.01
C GLY A 405 -0.95 25.88 -0.26
N ALA A 406 -1.83 26.56 -1.00
CA ALA A 406 -1.70 27.99 -1.30
C ALA A 406 -2.52 28.89 -0.36
N GLN A 407 -3.79 28.55 -0.10
CA GLN A 407 -4.69 29.35 0.74
C GLN A 407 -4.92 28.70 2.11
N ILE A 408 -5.05 27.36 2.12
CA ILE A 408 -5.20 26.55 3.32
C ILE A 408 -4.02 25.57 3.37
N ALA A 409 -3.24 25.64 4.43
CA ALA A 409 -2.13 24.73 4.68
C ALA A 409 -2.43 23.76 5.82
N TYR A 410 -1.66 22.69 5.88
CA TYR A 410 -1.83 21.61 6.84
C TYR A 410 -0.48 21.20 7.43
N VAL A 411 -0.41 21.09 8.75
CA VAL A 411 0.71 20.50 9.49
C VAL A 411 0.20 19.22 10.16
N PRO A 412 0.74 18.05 9.80
CA PRO A 412 0.30 16.76 10.34
C PRO A 412 0.86 16.48 11.74
N GLN A 413 0.24 15.49 12.41
CA GLN A 413 0.57 15.03 13.76
C GLN A 413 1.97 14.42 13.89
N GLU A 414 2.41 13.64 12.90
CA GLU A 414 3.68 12.91 12.98
C GLU A 414 4.67 13.38 11.91
N PRO A 415 5.78 14.03 12.29
CA PRO A 415 6.64 14.67 11.30
C PRO A 415 7.35 13.69 10.35
N MET A 416 7.83 12.58 10.91
CA MET A 416 8.70 11.64 10.18
C MET A 416 7.94 10.79 9.16
N SER A 417 6.68 10.44 9.46
CA SER A 417 5.83 9.63 8.57
C SER A 417 5.19 10.46 7.45
N ASN A 418 5.22 11.80 7.55
CA ASN A 418 4.63 12.72 6.56
C ASN A 418 5.65 13.35 5.60
N LEU A 419 6.94 13.09 5.77
CA LEU A 419 7.98 13.43 4.79
C LEU A 419 8.33 12.19 3.98
N ASP A 420 8.40 12.31 2.65
CA ASP A 420 8.75 11.17 1.80
C ASP A 420 10.24 10.82 1.97
N PRO A 421 10.59 9.60 2.45
CA PRO A 421 11.98 9.22 2.72
C PRO A 421 12.83 9.07 1.46
N SER A 422 12.22 9.00 0.29
CA SER A 422 12.88 8.85 -1.02
C SER A 422 13.39 10.18 -1.57
N PHE A 423 12.95 11.30 -0.98
CA PHE A 423 13.22 12.65 -1.46
C PHE A 423 13.92 13.49 -0.40
N THR A 424 14.84 14.35 -0.82
CA THR A 424 15.47 15.30 0.09
C THR A 424 14.48 16.35 0.57
N ILE A 425 14.69 16.89 1.77
CA ILE A 425 13.88 17.97 2.35
C ILE A 425 13.75 19.14 1.36
N GLY A 426 14.83 19.51 0.69
CA GLY A 426 14.81 20.62 -0.26
C GLY A 426 13.98 20.35 -1.50
N SER A 427 13.88 19.10 -1.97
CA SER A 427 12.98 18.78 -3.08
C SER A 427 11.50 18.91 -2.68
N GLN A 428 11.16 18.50 -1.46
CA GLN A 428 9.80 18.57 -0.92
C GLN A 428 9.37 20.01 -0.59
N LEU A 429 10.28 20.87 -0.11
CA LEU A 429 9.99 22.29 0.15
C LEU A 429 9.89 23.14 -1.12
N VAL A 430 10.67 22.82 -2.15
CA VAL A 430 10.72 23.61 -3.40
C VAL A 430 9.48 23.38 -4.25
N GLU A 431 8.94 22.16 -4.30
CA GLU A 431 7.88 21.80 -5.23
C GLU A 431 6.57 22.59 -5.03
N PRO A 432 6.02 22.76 -3.82
CA PRO A 432 4.79 23.52 -3.61
C PRO A 432 4.90 24.97 -4.11
N MET A 433 6.04 25.64 -3.86
CA MET A 433 6.27 27.00 -4.32
C MET A 433 6.37 27.10 -5.85
N ARG A 434 6.94 26.10 -6.51
CA ARG A 434 6.99 26.05 -7.98
C ARG A 434 5.59 25.87 -8.56
N VAL A 435 4.79 24.99 -7.97
CA VAL A 435 3.44 24.65 -8.44
C VAL A 435 2.45 25.79 -8.19
N HIS A 436 2.44 26.38 -7.00
CA HIS A 436 1.43 27.35 -6.58
C HIS A 436 1.83 28.81 -6.85
N LEU A 437 3.11 29.15 -6.77
CA LEU A 437 3.59 30.52 -6.96
C LEU A 437 4.27 30.73 -8.32
N GLY A 438 4.48 29.67 -9.11
CA GLY A 438 5.14 29.75 -10.41
C GLY A 438 6.63 30.12 -10.33
N LEU A 439 7.25 29.98 -9.16
CA LEU A 439 8.66 30.33 -8.98
C LEU A 439 9.57 29.39 -9.78
N SER A 440 10.67 29.94 -10.30
CA SER A 440 11.74 29.12 -10.86
C SER A 440 12.38 28.27 -9.76
N ARG A 441 13.05 27.17 -10.14
CA ARG A 441 13.75 26.30 -9.20
C ARG A 441 14.78 27.05 -8.34
N VAL A 442 15.44 28.05 -8.92
CA VAL A 442 16.44 28.88 -8.22
C VAL A 442 15.76 29.79 -7.20
N GLN A 443 14.69 30.49 -7.59
CA GLN A 443 13.93 31.35 -6.68
C GLN A 443 13.28 30.56 -5.54
N ALA A 444 12.64 29.42 -5.84
CA ALA A 444 12.03 28.55 -4.84
C ALA A 444 13.07 27.98 -3.87
N ARG A 445 14.27 27.64 -4.34
CA ARG A 445 15.36 27.18 -3.46
C ARG A 445 15.86 28.29 -2.54
N ALA A 446 16.02 29.51 -3.05
CA ALA A 446 16.40 30.66 -2.22
C ALA A 446 15.35 30.92 -1.14
N ARG A 447 14.06 30.90 -1.52
CA ARG A 447 12.96 31.04 -0.57
C ARG A 447 12.90 29.91 0.47
N ALA A 448 13.19 28.67 0.07
CA ALA A 448 13.26 27.54 0.99
C ALA A 448 14.38 27.72 2.04
N LEU A 449 15.53 28.30 1.67
CA LEU A 449 16.59 28.63 2.62
C LEU A 449 16.13 29.67 3.65
N GLU A 450 15.50 30.75 3.18
CA GLU A 450 14.94 31.80 4.05
C GLU A 450 13.90 31.23 5.02
N LEU A 451 13.02 30.35 4.54
CA LEU A 451 12.00 29.72 5.37
C LEU A 451 12.61 28.79 6.42
N LEU A 452 13.61 27.98 6.05
CA LEU A 452 14.30 27.12 6.99
C LEU A 452 15.02 27.92 8.08
N ASP A 453 15.67 29.02 7.70
CA ASP A 453 16.28 29.94 8.65
C ASP A 453 15.23 30.56 9.58
N ARG A 454 14.10 31.02 9.02
CA ARG A 454 12.99 31.61 9.78
C ARG A 454 12.40 30.67 10.83
N VAL A 455 12.32 29.37 10.54
CA VAL A 455 11.83 28.35 11.48
C VAL A 455 12.94 27.85 12.43
N GLY A 456 14.12 28.47 12.45
CA GLY A 456 15.18 28.19 13.41
C GLY A 456 16.13 27.03 13.03
N ILE A 457 16.18 26.64 11.75
CA ILE A 457 17.14 25.63 11.29
C ILE A 457 18.51 26.26 11.09
N ARG A 458 19.44 25.97 12.01
CA ARG A 458 20.81 26.53 12.04
C ARG A 458 21.66 26.31 10.78
N ARG A 459 21.44 25.22 10.05
CA ARG A 459 22.21 24.84 8.84
C ARG A 459 21.27 24.57 7.67
N PRO A 460 20.57 25.59 7.14
CA PRO A 460 19.49 25.40 6.19
C PRO A 460 19.97 24.76 4.89
N GLU A 461 21.17 25.11 4.42
CA GLU A 461 21.78 24.51 3.22
C GLU A 461 22.03 23.01 3.34
N GLN A 462 22.45 22.56 4.53
CA GLN A 462 22.67 21.16 4.81
C GLN A 462 21.34 20.42 4.91
N VAL A 463 20.37 20.99 5.64
CA VAL A 463 19.04 20.39 5.80
C VAL A 463 18.31 20.26 4.46
N LEU A 464 18.43 21.23 3.54
CA LEU A 464 17.85 21.09 2.19
C LEU A 464 18.40 19.88 1.42
N ARG A 465 19.64 19.45 1.70
CA ARG A 465 20.26 18.29 1.06
C ARG A 465 19.99 16.98 1.80
N ALA A 466 19.56 17.07 3.05
CA ALA A 466 19.29 15.93 3.90
C ALA A 466 18.02 15.20 3.45
N TYR A 467 17.94 13.92 3.78
CA TYR A 467 16.72 13.11 3.77
C TYR A 467 16.01 13.16 5.13
N PRO A 468 14.72 12.81 5.21
CA PRO A 468 13.97 12.84 6.46
C PRO A 468 14.62 12.05 7.60
N HIS A 469 15.20 10.89 7.31
CA HIS A 469 15.89 10.04 8.31
C HIS A 469 17.23 10.62 8.82
N GLU A 470 17.70 11.73 8.25
CA GLU A 470 18.97 12.39 8.63
C GLU A 470 18.73 13.63 9.53
N VAL A 471 17.49 13.95 9.87
CA VAL A 471 17.12 15.09 10.74
C VAL A 471 16.39 14.61 12.01
N SER A 472 16.46 15.39 13.10
CA SER A 472 15.72 15.06 14.33
C SER A 472 14.22 15.30 14.16
N GLY A 473 13.39 14.71 15.03
CA GLY A 473 11.93 14.94 15.01
C GLY A 473 11.54 16.41 15.09
N GLY A 474 12.19 17.19 15.97
CA GLY A 474 11.96 18.64 16.06
C GLY A 474 12.40 19.40 14.80
N MET A 475 13.49 18.98 14.14
CA MET A 475 13.89 19.56 12.85
C MET A 475 12.89 19.21 11.74
N ALA A 476 12.41 17.97 11.71
CA ALA A 476 11.39 17.52 10.76
C ALA A 476 10.08 18.29 10.96
N GLN A 477 9.67 18.56 12.20
CA GLN A 477 8.49 19.39 12.49
C GLN A 477 8.66 20.82 11.98
N ARG A 478 9.81 21.45 12.26
CA ARG A 478 10.13 22.79 11.73
C ARG A 478 10.12 22.82 10.20
N VAL A 479 10.62 21.77 9.55
CA VAL A 479 10.56 21.61 8.09
C VAL A 479 9.11 21.54 7.60
N LEU A 480 8.25 20.76 8.25
CA LEU A 480 6.84 20.67 7.86
C LEU A 480 6.12 22.00 8.02
N ILE A 481 6.39 22.73 9.12
CA ILE A 481 5.87 24.09 9.32
C ILE A 481 6.36 25.01 8.20
N ALA A 482 7.65 24.99 7.88
CA ALA A 482 8.22 25.77 6.78
C ALA A 482 7.56 25.45 5.43
N GLY A 483 7.28 24.17 5.17
CA GLY A 483 6.56 23.71 3.98
C GLY A 483 5.12 24.22 3.95
N ALA A 484 4.40 24.12 5.06
CA ALA A 484 3.03 24.57 5.20
C ALA A 484 2.88 26.09 4.97
N ILE A 485 3.80 26.89 5.52
CA ILE A 485 3.76 28.36 5.35
C ILE A 485 4.42 28.85 4.06
N SER A 486 5.01 27.97 3.26
CA SER A 486 5.86 28.35 2.12
C SER A 486 5.16 29.22 1.08
N CYS A 487 3.85 29.02 0.92
CA CYS A 487 2.99 29.78 0.01
C CYS A 487 2.21 30.90 0.70
N ARG A 488 2.52 31.23 1.96
CA ARG A 488 1.84 32.25 2.78
C ARG A 488 0.32 32.03 2.87
N PRO A 489 -0.12 30.88 3.41
CA PRO A 489 -1.53 30.56 3.54
C PRO A 489 -2.26 31.52 4.48
N GLU A 490 -3.57 31.65 4.29
CA GLU A 490 -4.42 32.47 5.15
C GLU A 490 -5.04 31.65 6.29
N LEU A 491 -5.07 30.33 6.15
CA LEU A 491 -5.47 29.38 7.19
C LEU A 491 -4.43 28.27 7.32
N LEU A 492 -3.98 28.03 8.55
CA LEU A 492 -3.18 26.88 8.91
C LEU A 492 -4.01 25.92 9.76
N ILE A 493 -4.15 24.68 9.31
CA ILE A 493 -4.70 23.59 10.12
C ILE A 493 -3.50 22.83 10.70
N ALA A 494 -3.34 22.88 12.01
CA ALA A 494 -2.27 22.19 12.71
C ALA A 494 -2.87 21.04 13.53
N ASP A 495 -2.72 19.81 13.06
CA ASP A 495 -3.23 18.61 13.73
C ASP A 495 -2.16 18.03 14.63
N GLU A 496 -2.32 18.21 15.93
CA GLU A 496 -1.41 17.75 16.97
C GLU A 496 0.07 18.08 16.68
N PRO A 497 0.42 19.36 16.41
CA PRO A 497 1.73 19.75 15.86
C PRO A 497 2.91 19.56 16.83
N THR A 498 2.65 19.10 18.05
CA THR A 498 3.67 18.90 19.10
C THR A 498 3.70 17.45 19.60
N THR A 499 2.90 16.56 19.02
CA THR A 499 2.90 15.15 19.41
C THR A 499 4.24 14.50 19.06
N ALA A 500 4.70 13.57 19.93
CA ALA A 500 5.98 12.87 19.81
C ALA A 500 7.26 13.76 19.86
N LEU A 501 7.16 14.98 20.39
CA LEU A 501 8.30 15.86 20.67
C LEU A 501 8.57 15.93 22.18
N ASP A 502 9.81 16.24 22.57
CA ASP A 502 10.14 16.53 23.96
C ASP A 502 9.54 17.86 24.41
N MET A 503 9.31 18.02 25.71
CA MET A 503 8.60 19.19 26.28
C MET A 503 9.29 20.52 25.96
N THR A 504 10.61 20.55 25.82
CA THR A 504 11.35 21.78 25.48
C THR A 504 11.14 22.14 24.01
N VAL A 505 11.28 21.17 23.10
CA VAL A 505 11.01 21.39 21.67
C VAL A 505 9.55 21.72 21.42
N GLN A 506 8.60 21.11 22.15
CA GLN A 506 7.18 21.44 22.06
C GLN A 506 6.94 22.93 22.31
N ALA A 507 7.50 23.50 23.39
CA ALA A 507 7.35 24.93 23.69
C ALA A 507 7.89 25.79 22.53
N ASP A 508 9.09 25.48 22.03
CA ASP A 508 9.66 26.22 20.90
C ASP A 508 8.80 26.16 19.63
N ILE A 509 8.11 25.04 19.38
CA ILE A 509 7.22 24.88 18.23
C ILE A 509 5.95 25.72 18.38
N LEU A 510 5.38 25.79 19.60
CA LEU A 510 4.20 26.61 19.87
C LEU A 510 4.52 28.10 19.75
N ASP A 511 5.67 28.54 20.28
CA ASP A 511 6.16 29.91 20.11
C ASP A 511 6.37 30.25 18.63
N LEU A 512 6.98 29.33 17.86
CA LEU A 512 7.12 29.49 16.42
C LEU A 512 5.77 29.65 15.70
N LEU A 513 4.77 28.84 16.05
CA LEU A 513 3.43 28.96 15.47
C LEU A 513 2.78 30.30 15.82
N ARG A 514 2.91 30.77 17.07
CA ARG A 514 2.42 32.08 17.51
C ARG A 514 3.06 33.22 16.72
N ASP A 515 4.38 33.19 16.57
CA ASP A 515 5.13 34.21 15.84
C ASP A 515 4.75 34.25 14.36
N LEU A 516 4.66 33.08 13.72
CA LEU A 516 4.26 32.97 12.32
C LEU A 516 2.82 33.44 12.13
N GLN A 517 1.94 33.10 13.07
CA GLN A 517 0.54 33.52 13.04
C GLN A 517 0.41 35.04 13.05
N ALA A 518 1.13 35.71 13.95
CA ALA A 518 1.14 37.16 14.05
C ALA A 518 1.81 37.82 12.83
N GLU A 519 2.92 37.26 12.35
CA GLU A 519 3.67 37.79 11.19
C GLU A 519 2.86 37.69 9.87
N LEU A 520 2.11 36.61 9.70
CA LEU A 520 1.38 36.31 8.46
C LEU A 520 -0.10 36.70 8.52
N ASP A 521 -0.61 37.15 9.67
CA ASP A 521 -2.03 37.44 9.92
C ASP A 521 -2.92 36.24 9.50
N MET A 522 -2.46 35.02 9.79
CA MET A 522 -3.15 33.79 9.41
C MET A 522 -4.17 33.39 10.49
N GLY A 523 -5.28 32.79 10.10
CA GLY A 523 -6.10 32.02 11.04
C GLY A 523 -5.44 30.67 11.31
N VAL A 524 -5.54 30.17 12.54
CA VAL A 524 -5.01 28.84 12.90
C VAL A 524 -6.14 28.00 13.49
N LEU A 525 -6.38 26.84 12.89
CA LEU A 525 -7.19 25.78 13.49
C LEU A 525 -6.23 24.78 14.14
N LEU A 526 -6.12 24.83 15.46
CA LEU A 526 -5.26 23.94 16.23
C LEU A 526 -6.08 22.75 16.72
N VAL A 527 -5.84 21.57 16.17
CA VAL A 527 -6.42 20.33 16.68
C VAL A 527 -5.47 19.74 17.71
N THR A 528 -5.96 19.51 18.93
CA THR A 528 -5.15 18.97 20.02
C THR A 528 -6.00 18.25 21.04
N HIS A 529 -5.38 17.43 21.89
CA HIS A 529 -6.01 16.87 23.08
C HIS A 529 -5.47 17.51 24.37
N ASN A 530 -4.50 18.42 24.28
CA ASN A 530 -3.81 19.01 25.44
C ASN A 530 -4.31 20.43 25.73
N PHE A 531 -5.01 20.60 26.86
CA PHE A 531 -5.50 21.90 27.30
C PHE A 531 -4.39 22.88 27.70
N GLY A 532 -3.22 22.43 28.15
CA GLY A 532 -2.09 23.33 28.40
C GLY A 532 -1.66 24.07 27.13
N VAL A 533 -1.70 23.40 25.98
CA VAL A 533 -1.43 24.02 24.67
C VAL A 533 -2.54 25.00 24.29
N VAL A 534 -3.80 24.66 24.59
CA VAL A 534 -4.96 25.52 24.31
C VAL A 534 -4.89 26.81 25.13
N ALA A 535 -4.56 26.70 26.42
CA ALA A 535 -4.39 27.83 27.33
C ALA A 535 -3.31 28.81 26.86
N ASP A 536 -2.25 28.27 26.26
CA ASP A 536 -1.06 29.02 25.84
C ASP A 536 -1.24 29.72 24.48
N LEU A 537 -1.97 29.11 23.53
CA LEU A 537 -1.98 29.56 22.13
C LEU A 537 -3.36 29.96 21.59
N CYS A 538 -4.47 29.44 22.12
CA CYS A 538 -5.79 29.61 21.49
C CYS A 538 -6.56 30.82 22.04
N ASP A 539 -7.19 31.60 21.16
CA ASP A 539 -8.13 32.66 21.53
C ASP A 539 -9.50 32.09 21.93
N ARG A 540 -9.94 31.08 21.17
CA ARG A 540 -11.20 30.36 21.37
C ARG A 540 -10.99 28.87 21.29
N VAL A 541 -11.90 28.14 21.90
CA VAL A 541 -11.89 26.68 21.95
C VAL A 541 -13.27 26.11 21.64
N ALA A 542 -13.29 24.99 20.92
CA ALA A 542 -14.44 24.12 20.72
C ALA A 542 -14.07 22.72 21.25
N VAL A 543 -14.80 22.25 22.25
CA VAL A 543 -14.64 20.91 22.85
C VAL A 543 -15.54 19.93 22.12
N MET A 544 -14.97 18.82 21.67
CA MET A 544 -15.61 17.82 20.83
C MET A 544 -15.61 16.45 21.51
N GLN A 545 -16.79 15.84 21.60
CA GLN A 545 -17.04 14.51 22.14
C GLN A 545 -17.94 13.73 21.19
N ASP A 546 -17.63 12.46 20.91
CA ASP A 546 -18.49 11.57 20.12
C ASP A 546 -19.05 12.19 18.83
N GLY A 547 -18.21 12.92 18.08
CA GLY A 547 -18.61 13.53 16.81
C GLY A 547 -19.36 14.86 16.92
N LEU A 548 -19.56 15.41 18.12
CA LEU A 548 -20.31 16.64 18.39
C LEU A 548 -19.43 17.70 19.08
N VAL A 549 -19.65 18.98 18.75
CA VAL A 549 -19.12 20.08 19.56
C VAL A 549 -20.05 20.27 20.76
N VAL A 550 -19.57 19.92 21.94
CA VAL A 550 -20.35 19.91 23.17
C VAL A 550 -20.26 21.22 23.96
N GLU A 551 -19.17 21.95 23.80
CA GLU A 551 -18.96 23.25 24.43
C GLU A 551 -18.03 24.11 23.58
N ARG A 552 -18.25 25.43 23.57
CA ARG A 552 -17.41 26.38 22.83
C ARG A 552 -17.43 27.76 23.47
N GLY A 553 -16.31 28.45 23.46
CA GLY A 553 -16.21 29.79 24.06
C GLY A 553 -14.85 30.44 23.85
N ALA A 554 -14.66 31.61 24.43
CA ALA A 554 -13.33 32.17 24.60
C ALA A 554 -12.52 31.25 25.52
N THR A 555 -11.24 31.06 25.24
CA THR A 555 -10.40 30.13 26.01
C THR A 555 -10.41 30.46 27.50
N ARG A 556 -10.29 31.75 27.86
CA ARG A 556 -10.33 32.18 29.26
C ARG A 556 -11.62 31.81 29.98
N ASP A 557 -12.76 32.02 29.31
CA ASP A 557 -14.07 31.77 29.89
C ASP A 557 -14.27 30.26 30.12
N LEU A 558 -13.86 29.42 29.17
CA LEU A 558 -13.95 27.97 29.29
C LEU A 558 -13.04 27.44 30.41
N PHE A 559 -11.85 28.02 30.61
CA PHE A 559 -10.96 27.59 31.70
C PHE A 559 -11.46 27.97 33.09
N VAL A 560 -12.19 29.08 33.22
CA VAL A 560 -12.67 29.60 34.52
C VAL A 560 -14.09 29.09 34.84
N ALA A 561 -14.93 28.93 33.82
CA ALA A 561 -16.35 28.68 33.96
C ALA A 561 -16.87 27.73 32.85
N HIS A 562 -16.25 26.55 32.72
CA HIS A 562 -16.80 25.49 31.87
C HIS A 562 -18.08 24.89 32.49
N GLU A 563 -19.05 24.57 31.64
CA GLU A 563 -20.37 24.08 32.07
C GLU A 563 -20.63 22.62 31.68
N HIS A 564 -20.04 22.13 30.58
CA HIS A 564 -20.39 20.81 30.08
C HIS A 564 -19.70 19.70 30.90
N PRO A 565 -20.42 18.65 31.33
CA PRO A 565 -19.86 17.59 32.19
C PRO A 565 -18.62 16.90 31.62
N TYR A 566 -18.56 16.73 30.30
CA TYR A 566 -17.37 16.18 29.63
C TYR A 566 -16.18 17.12 29.69
N THR A 567 -16.41 18.43 29.54
CA THR A 567 -15.34 19.42 29.69
C THR A 567 -14.80 19.39 31.11
N THR A 568 -15.66 19.33 32.14
CA THR A 568 -15.23 19.12 33.53
C THR A 568 -14.37 17.87 33.69
N GLN A 569 -14.81 16.73 33.14
CA GLN A 569 -14.03 15.48 33.19
C GLN A 569 -12.65 15.62 32.54
N LEU A 570 -12.57 16.32 31.40
CA LEU A 570 -11.29 16.58 30.74
C LEU A 570 -10.37 17.45 31.60
N PHE A 571 -10.91 18.47 32.27
CA PHE A 571 -10.13 19.32 33.18
C PHE A 571 -9.69 18.55 34.43
N ASP A 572 -10.56 17.73 35.02
CA ASP A 572 -10.24 16.89 36.18
C ASP A 572 -9.16 15.85 35.86
N ALA A 573 -9.08 15.41 34.59
CA ALA A 573 -8.05 14.51 34.11
C ALA A 573 -6.68 15.18 33.90
N ILE A 574 -6.62 16.52 33.87
CA ILE A 574 -5.37 17.27 33.83
C ILE A 574 -4.79 17.26 35.25
N LEU A 575 -3.74 16.48 35.46
CA LEU A 575 -2.99 16.48 36.72
C LEU A 575 -2.46 17.90 36.99
N ASP A 576 -2.96 18.53 38.06
CA ASP A 576 -2.50 19.82 38.53
C ASP A 576 -1.00 19.75 38.90
N PRO A 577 -0.10 20.52 38.25
CA PRO A 577 1.31 20.58 38.63
C PRO A 577 1.53 21.09 40.06
N ALA A 578 0.50 21.63 40.74
CA ALA A 578 0.57 21.97 42.17
C ALA A 578 0.67 20.74 43.09
N GLN A 579 0.34 19.53 42.62
CA GLN A 579 0.59 18.29 43.36
C GLN A 579 1.89 17.64 42.88
N VAL A 580 3.02 18.20 43.32
CA VAL A 580 4.30 17.49 43.29
C VAL A 580 4.10 16.15 44.00
N ARG A 581 4.25 15.04 43.28
CA ARG A 581 4.36 13.71 43.91
C ARG A 581 5.37 13.83 45.03
N GLU A 582 4.95 13.61 46.27
CA GLU A 582 5.89 13.62 47.39
C GLU A 582 7.05 12.64 47.07
N PRO A 583 8.30 13.01 47.42
CA PRO A 583 9.44 12.13 47.17
C PRO A 583 9.13 10.73 47.65
N TYR A 584 9.33 9.74 46.77
CA TYR A 584 9.08 8.33 47.11
C TYR A 584 9.84 7.98 48.40
N ARG A 585 9.09 7.74 49.48
CA ARG A 585 9.63 7.20 50.72
C ARG A 585 9.53 5.68 50.66
N PRO A 586 10.65 4.94 50.54
CA PRO A 586 10.61 3.49 50.57
C PRO A 586 10.03 2.99 51.91
N PRO A 587 9.26 1.89 51.95
CA PRO A 587 8.55 1.44 53.16
C PRO A 587 9.40 1.04 54.38
N HIS A 588 10.72 1.19 54.38
CA HIS A 588 11.61 0.68 55.43
C HIS A 588 12.83 1.58 55.71
N ALA A 589 12.64 2.87 55.97
CA ALA A 589 13.73 3.74 56.45
C ALA A 589 13.82 3.83 58.00
N ASP A 590 12.80 3.37 58.75
CA ASP A 590 12.74 3.52 60.22
C ASP A 590 12.91 2.21 61.02
N ALA A 591 13.28 1.10 60.38
CA ALA A 591 13.64 -0.11 61.10
C ALA A 591 15.10 -0.01 61.59
N ARG A 592 15.30 0.51 62.80
CA ARG A 592 16.56 0.37 63.54
C ARG A 592 16.95 -1.11 63.59
N PRO A 593 18.23 -1.49 63.41
CA PRO A 593 18.66 -2.86 63.61
C PRO A 593 18.41 -3.25 65.07
N GLN A 594 17.63 -4.30 65.31
CA GLN A 594 17.62 -4.97 66.60
C GLN A 594 19.01 -5.55 66.84
N GLU A 595 19.63 -5.14 67.95
CA GLU A 595 20.86 -5.72 68.47
C GLU A 595 20.67 -7.23 68.64
N VAL A 596 21.40 -8.01 67.83
CA VAL A 596 21.61 -9.42 68.10
C VAL A 596 22.72 -9.49 69.14
N GLY A 597 22.33 -9.76 70.38
CA GLY A 597 23.27 -10.07 71.45
C GLY A 597 24.13 -11.28 71.08
N GLN A 598 25.45 -11.12 71.24
CA GLN A 598 26.33 -12.26 71.45
C GLN A 598 26.41 -12.54 72.96
N PRO A 599 26.55 -13.80 73.38
CA PRO A 599 26.89 -14.13 74.76
C PRO A 599 28.31 -13.66 75.12
#